data_AF-A0A930HWR3-F1
#
_entry.id   AF-A0A930HWR3-F1
#
_cell.length_a   1.000
_cell.length_b   1.000
_cell.length_c   1.000
_cell.angle_alpha   90.00
_cell.angle_beta   90.00
_cell.angle_gamma   90.00
#
_symmetry.space_group_name_H-M   'P 1'
#
loop_
_entity.id
_entity.type
_entity.pdbx_description
1 polymer ?
#
loop_
_entity_poly.entity_id
_entity_poly.type
_entity_poly.pdbx_seq_one_letter_code
_entity_poly.pdbx_strand_id
1 'polypeptide(L)'
;MRTRHYFSSTMLALMALSTQNTDASCLPMPPSTVLSCPADAIKLLSKRPKEADRLFRSEAVEKEIQRILRQITNKRLAWMFENCFPNTLDTTVHYSEDDKGTPDTFVYTGDIAAMWLRDSGAQVWPYVQLAGKDKKLKKMLAGVIIRQMKC
;
A
#
# COMPACT_ATOMS: atom_id res chain seq x y z
N MET A 1 -59.56 -23.18 -46.91
CA MET A 1 -59.54 -24.53 -47.51
C MET A 1 -58.30 -25.25 -46.97
N ARG A 2 -58.47 -26.06 -45.91
CA ARG A 2 -58.31 -27.53 -45.89
C ARG A 2 -56.88 -27.94 -45.45
N THR A 3 -56.62 -28.01 -44.13
CA THR A 3 -56.55 -29.24 -43.29
C THR A 3 -55.62 -30.34 -43.83
N ARG A 4 -54.43 -30.50 -43.22
CA ARG A 4 -53.99 -31.57 -42.26
C ARG A 4 -53.61 -32.89 -43.00
N HIS A 5 -52.57 -33.68 -42.68
CA HIS A 5 -52.20 -34.24 -41.38
C HIS A 5 -50.78 -34.90 -41.35
N TYR A 6 -50.04 -34.66 -40.25
CA TYR A 6 -49.25 -35.55 -39.35
C TYR A 6 -48.35 -36.69 -39.87
N PHE A 7 -47.13 -36.79 -39.30
CA PHE A 7 -46.65 -37.90 -38.43
C PHE A 7 -45.34 -37.42 -37.76
N SER A 8 -45.34 -37.18 -36.45
CA SER A 8 -44.79 -38.07 -35.42
C SER A 8 -43.28 -38.31 -35.53
N SER A 9 -42.51 -37.73 -34.62
CA SER A 9 -41.74 -38.52 -33.65
C SER A 9 -41.02 -37.59 -32.67
N THR A 10 -41.36 -37.79 -31.41
CA THR A 10 -40.69 -37.29 -30.21
C THR A 10 -39.21 -37.68 -30.17
N MET A 11 -38.32 -36.74 -29.86
CA MET A 11 -37.10 -37.07 -29.13
C MET A 11 -36.66 -35.89 -28.25
N LEU A 12 -37.07 -35.98 -26.99
CA LEU A 12 -36.63 -35.10 -25.90
C LEU A 12 -35.19 -35.52 -25.53
N ALA A 13 -34.18 -34.80 -26.03
CA ALA A 13 -32.80 -35.02 -25.62
C ALA A 13 -32.54 -34.30 -24.30
N LEU A 14 -32.64 -35.05 -23.20
CA LEU A 14 -32.21 -34.65 -21.87
C LEU A 14 -30.68 -34.49 -21.88
N MET A 15 -30.17 -33.26 -21.98
CA MET A 15 -28.75 -32.97 -21.75
C MET A 15 -28.50 -33.09 -20.24
N ALA A 16 -27.90 -34.21 -19.82
CA ALA A 16 -27.37 -34.35 -18.48
C ALA A 16 -26.28 -33.27 -18.28
N LEU A 17 -26.50 -32.33 -17.35
CA LEU A 17 -25.42 -31.51 -16.82
C LEU A 17 -24.47 -32.45 -16.08
N SER A 18 -23.44 -32.93 -16.77
CA SER A 18 -22.25 -33.44 -16.11
C SER A 18 -21.58 -32.27 -15.41
N THR A 19 -21.66 -32.23 -14.08
CA THR A 19 -20.77 -31.40 -13.26
C THR A 19 -19.35 -31.85 -13.54
N GLN A 20 -18.61 -31.10 -14.35
CA GLN A 20 -17.17 -31.29 -14.48
C GLN A 20 -16.55 -30.76 -13.18
N ASN A 21 -16.12 -31.67 -12.31
CA ASN A 21 -15.12 -31.33 -11.29
C ASN A 21 -13.83 -30.97 -12.03
N THR A 22 -13.63 -29.69 -12.30
CA THR A 22 -12.32 -29.21 -12.76
C THR A 22 -11.41 -29.15 -11.54
N ASP A 23 -10.59 -30.19 -11.39
CA ASP A 23 -9.45 -30.16 -10.48
C ASP A 23 -8.50 -29.04 -10.94
N ALA A 24 -8.36 -27.98 -10.14
CA ALA A 24 -7.53 -26.81 -10.46
C ALA A 24 -6.03 -27.15 -10.62
N SER A 25 -5.65 -28.38 -10.27
CA SER A 25 -4.31 -28.94 -10.39
C SER A 25 -3.87 -29.24 -11.83
N CYS A 26 -4.79 -29.23 -12.80
CA CYS A 26 -4.49 -29.65 -14.18
C CYS A 26 -4.36 -28.49 -15.19
N LEU A 27 -4.38 -27.23 -14.74
CA LEU A 27 -4.12 -26.09 -15.63
C LEU A 27 -2.61 -26.00 -15.92
N PRO A 28 -2.17 -26.08 -17.19
CA PRO A 28 -0.78 -25.82 -17.53
C PRO A 28 -0.45 -24.37 -17.16
N MET A 29 0.40 -24.21 -16.14
CA MET A 29 0.97 -22.91 -15.79
C MET A 29 1.69 -22.38 -17.05
N PRO A 30 1.35 -21.17 -17.53
CA PRO A 30 2.15 -20.56 -18.59
C PRO A 30 3.60 -20.50 -18.10
N PRO A 31 4.60 -20.69 -18.99
CA PRO A 31 6.00 -20.57 -18.58
C PRO A 31 6.14 -19.23 -17.87
N SER A 32 6.60 -19.26 -16.61
CA SER A 32 6.88 -18.06 -15.84
C SER A 32 7.84 -17.23 -16.67
N THR A 33 7.30 -16.26 -17.40
CA THR A 33 8.09 -15.21 -18.02
C THR A 33 8.76 -14.55 -16.85
N VAL A 34 10.01 -14.91 -16.60
CA VAL A 34 10.86 -14.25 -15.62
C VAL A 34 10.74 -12.79 -16.00
N LEU A 35 10.05 -12.02 -15.16
CA LEU A 35 9.97 -10.58 -15.31
C LEU A 35 11.37 -10.07 -14.98
N SER A 36 12.32 -10.29 -15.89
CA SER A 36 13.66 -9.76 -15.77
C SER A 36 13.49 -8.27 -16.04
N CYS A 37 13.56 -7.47 -14.98
CA CYS A 37 13.81 -6.05 -15.16
C CYS A 37 15.13 -5.98 -15.94
N PRO A 38 15.14 -5.42 -17.17
CA PRO A 38 16.40 -5.17 -17.86
C PRO A 38 17.28 -4.37 -16.90
N ALA A 39 18.59 -4.66 -16.90
CA ALA A 39 19.54 -4.00 -16.02
C ALA A 39 19.46 -2.49 -16.25
N ASP A 40 18.70 -1.81 -15.39
CA ASP A 40 18.43 -0.39 -15.53
C ASP A 40 19.75 0.35 -15.38
N ALA A 41 20.23 0.98 -16.45
CA ALA A 41 21.30 1.97 -16.44
C ALA A 41 20.87 3.27 -15.72
N ILE A 42 20.02 3.17 -14.71
CA ILE A 42 19.48 4.29 -13.94
C ILE A 42 20.36 4.46 -12.72
N LYS A 43 20.99 5.64 -12.61
CA LYS A 43 21.68 6.05 -11.38
C LYS A 43 20.63 6.18 -10.27
N LEU A 44 20.68 5.28 -9.29
CA LEU A 44 19.75 5.25 -8.16
C LEU A 44 20.12 6.31 -7.12
N LEU A 45 19.80 7.58 -7.42
CA LEU A 45 19.93 8.70 -6.49
C LEU A 45 18.69 8.79 -5.58
N SER A 46 18.88 9.06 -4.29
CA SER A 46 17.75 9.26 -3.36
C SER A 46 16.83 10.37 -3.86
N LYS A 47 15.51 10.12 -3.79
CA LYS A 47 14.45 11.09 -4.11
C LYS A 47 13.82 11.70 -2.87
N ARG A 48 14.33 11.37 -1.68
CA ARG A 48 13.91 12.02 -0.44
C ARG A 48 14.32 13.50 -0.47
N PRO A 49 13.56 14.39 0.17
CA PRO A 49 14.02 15.75 0.44
C PRO A 49 15.36 15.74 1.18
N LYS A 50 16.11 16.84 1.04
CA LYS A 50 17.31 17.08 1.85
C LYS A 50 16.92 17.04 3.32
N GLU A 51 17.85 16.65 4.19
CA GLU A 51 17.52 16.47 5.62
C GLU A 51 16.91 17.71 6.28
N ALA A 52 17.34 18.90 5.88
CA ALA A 52 16.83 20.17 6.40
C ALA A 52 15.39 20.48 5.94
N ASP A 53 14.95 19.89 4.82
CA ASP A 53 13.63 20.15 4.22
C ASP A 53 12.59 19.10 4.64
N ARG A 54 12.96 18.10 5.46
CA ARG A 54 12.05 17.05 5.94
C ARG A 54 11.19 17.58 7.08
N LEU A 55 9.88 17.43 6.97
CA LEU A 55 8.94 17.99 7.93
C LEU A 55 9.01 17.31 9.30
N PHE A 56 9.21 15.98 9.34
CA PHE A 56 9.31 15.23 10.57
C PHE A 56 10.39 14.13 10.50
N ARG A 57 11.25 14.07 11.52
CA ARG A 57 12.30 13.05 11.66
C ARG A 57 12.06 12.19 12.89
N SER A 58 12.09 10.87 12.69
CA SER A 58 12.06 9.84 13.74
C SER A 58 13.31 8.96 13.66
N GLU A 59 13.99 8.77 14.79
CA GLU A 59 15.18 7.92 14.84
C GLU A 59 14.85 6.43 14.67
N ALA A 60 13.69 5.99 15.19
CA ALA A 60 13.27 4.60 15.04
C ALA A 60 13.00 4.26 13.57
N VAL A 61 12.43 5.19 12.80
CA VAL A 61 12.19 5.02 11.36
C VAL A 61 13.50 4.96 10.59
N GLU A 62 14.46 5.85 10.84
CA GLU A 62 15.77 5.81 10.17
C GLU A 62 16.54 4.51 10.49
N LYS A 63 16.49 4.04 11.75
CA LYS A 63 17.08 2.75 12.14
C LYS A 63 16.42 1.58 11.42
N GLU A 64 15.10 1.61 11.28
CA GLU A 64 14.33 0.58 10.58
C GLU A 64 14.64 0.56 9.08
N ILE A 65 14.80 1.73 8.45
CA ILE A 65 15.26 1.85 7.07
C ILE A 65 16.60 1.13 6.91
N GLN A 66 17.59 1.46 7.74
CA GLN A 66 18.89 0.80 7.68
C GLN A 66 18.83 -0.71 7.93
N ARG A 67 17.92 -1.17 8.80
CA ARG A 67 17.69 -2.60 9.04
C ARG A 67 17.18 -3.32 7.80
N ILE A 68 16.16 -2.77 7.14
CA ILE A 68 15.52 -3.36 5.97
C ILE A 68 16.43 -3.29 4.74
N LEU A 69 17.15 -2.18 4.54
CA LEU A 69 18.09 -2.05 3.42
C LEU A 69 19.20 -3.12 3.45
N ARG A 70 19.63 -3.56 4.64
CA ARG A 70 20.57 -4.68 4.79
C ARG A 70 19.98 -6.05 4.41
N GLN A 71 18.66 -6.19 4.38
CA GLN A 71 17.96 -7.43 4.07
C GLN A 71 17.54 -7.53 2.60
N ILE A 72 17.42 -6.41 1.89
CA ILE A 72 17.00 -6.37 0.50
C ILE A 72 18.22 -6.50 -0.43
N THR A 73 18.28 -7.58 -1.20
CA THR A 73 19.34 -7.81 -2.19
C THR A 73 19.13 -7.01 -3.49
N ASN A 74 17.87 -6.79 -3.88
CA ASN A 74 17.53 -6.03 -5.08
C ASN A 74 17.72 -4.52 -4.84
N LYS A 75 18.73 -3.94 -5.49
CA LYS A 75 19.10 -2.51 -5.34
C LYS A 75 17.95 -1.56 -5.69
N ARG A 76 17.16 -1.86 -6.74
CA ARG A 76 16.03 -1.02 -7.15
C ARG A 76 14.93 -1.05 -6.09
N LEU A 77 14.65 -2.22 -5.51
CA LEU A 77 13.67 -2.35 -4.43
C LEU A 77 14.15 -1.65 -3.14
N ALA A 78 15.42 -1.80 -2.78
CA ALA A 78 16.01 -1.10 -1.63
C ALA A 78 15.88 0.42 -1.78
N TRP A 79 16.19 0.93 -2.98
CA TRP A 79 16.01 2.34 -3.34
C TRP A 79 14.55 2.79 -3.28
N MET A 80 13.60 1.99 -3.79
CA MET A 80 12.16 2.30 -3.68
C MET A 80 11.72 2.35 -2.21
N PHE A 81 12.15 1.38 -1.41
CA PHE A 81 11.82 1.33 0.02
C PHE A 81 12.32 2.57 0.76
N GLU A 82 13.59 2.96 0.55
CA GLU A 82 14.15 4.17 1.18
C GLU A 82 13.40 5.44 0.79
N ASN A 83 12.90 5.54 -0.44
CA ASN A 83 12.14 6.72 -0.88
C ASN A 83 10.69 6.71 -0.39
N CYS A 84 10.04 5.55 -0.34
CA CYS A 84 8.60 5.45 -0.06
C CYS A 84 8.32 5.33 1.44
N PHE A 85 9.08 4.52 2.17
CA PHE A 85 8.77 4.23 3.57
C PHE A 85 8.75 5.47 4.48
N PRO A 86 9.66 6.45 4.37
CA PRO A 86 9.59 7.67 5.18
C PRO A 86 8.83 8.82 4.51
N ASN A 87 8.27 8.65 3.31
CA ASN A 87 7.76 9.77 2.51
C ASN A 87 6.70 10.60 3.25
N THR A 88 5.77 9.94 3.94
CA THR A 88 4.77 10.62 4.79
C THR A 88 5.43 11.57 5.79
N LEU A 89 6.46 11.12 6.50
CA LEU A 89 7.15 11.92 7.51
C LEU A 89 7.96 13.05 6.86
N ASP A 90 8.59 12.76 5.73
CA ASP A 90 9.44 13.70 5.01
C ASP A 90 8.62 14.86 4.41
N THR A 91 7.42 14.61 3.87
CA THR A 91 6.71 15.57 3.00
C THR A 91 5.30 15.95 3.42
N THR A 92 4.65 15.23 4.33
CA THR A 92 3.20 15.47 4.62
C THR A 92 2.85 15.77 6.07
N VAL A 93 3.73 15.47 7.03
CA VAL A 93 3.42 15.56 8.46
C VAL A 93 3.76 16.93 9.03
N HIS A 94 2.74 17.66 9.50
CA HIS A 94 2.89 18.90 10.24
C HIS A 94 2.57 18.66 11.72
N TYR A 95 3.61 18.54 12.53
CA TYR A 95 3.51 18.29 13.97
C TYR A 95 3.61 19.59 14.78
N SER A 96 2.72 19.76 15.75
CA SER A 96 2.79 20.82 16.75
C SER A 96 2.31 20.32 18.12
N GLU A 97 2.58 21.09 19.16
CA GLU A 97 2.03 20.90 20.51
C GLU A 97 1.36 22.22 20.92
N ASP A 98 0.23 22.14 21.64
CA ASP A 98 -0.38 23.32 22.27
C ASP A 98 0.35 23.72 23.58
N ASP A 99 -0.06 24.82 24.20
CA ASP A 99 0.53 25.32 25.45
C ASP A 99 0.45 24.31 26.62
N LYS A 100 -0.45 23.32 26.53
CA LYS A 100 -0.63 22.26 27.52
C LYS A 100 0.19 21.00 27.18
N GLY A 101 0.93 21.01 26.08
CA GLY A 101 1.70 19.87 25.57
C GLY A 101 0.83 18.81 24.89
N THR A 102 -0.41 19.12 24.52
CA THR A 102 -1.26 18.21 23.75
C THR A 102 -0.75 18.17 22.32
N PRO A 103 -0.37 17.00 21.79
CA PRO A 103 0.11 16.91 20.42
C PRO A 103 -1.05 17.09 19.44
N ASP A 104 -0.75 17.75 18.33
CA ASP A 104 -1.63 17.92 17.20
C ASP A 104 -0.84 17.64 15.92
N THR A 105 -1.39 16.85 15.01
CA THR A 105 -0.68 16.48 13.79
C THR A 105 -1.62 16.48 12.60
N PHE A 106 -1.35 17.40 11.68
CA PHE A 106 -2.02 17.49 10.41
C PHE A 106 -1.21 16.71 9.36
N VAL A 107 -1.87 15.82 8.61
CA VAL A 107 -1.22 14.99 7.60
C VAL A 107 -1.85 15.30 6.25
N TYR A 108 -1.10 15.94 5.36
CA TYR A 108 -1.54 16.13 3.98
C TYR A 108 -1.60 14.79 3.23
N THR A 109 -2.52 14.65 2.29
CA THR A 109 -2.53 13.47 1.42
C THR A 109 -1.34 13.45 0.46
N GLY A 110 -0.76 14.63 0.17
CA GLY A 110 0.40 14.79 -0.71
C GLY A 110 0.31 16.10 -1.49
N ASP A 111 0.06 15.99 -2.78
CA ASP A 111 -0.12 17.10 -3.72
C ASP A 111 -1.43 17.87 -3.53
N ILE A 112 -2.41 17.28 -2.85
CA ILE A 112 -3.64 17.95 -2.43
C ILE A 112 -3.46 18.51 -1.02
N ALA A 113 -3.64 19.82 -0.87
CA ALA A 113 -3.50 20.55 0.40
C ALA A 113 -4.71 20.34 1.34
N ALA A 114 -5.04 19.08 1.64
CA ALA A 114 -6.06 18.67 2.60
C ALA A 114 -5.65 17.41 3.37
N MET A 115 -6.31 17.14 4.49
CA MET A 115 -6.17 15.91 5.26
C MET A 115 -7.42 15.05 5.10
N TRP A 116 -7.28 13.87 4.49
CA TRP A 116 -8.34 12.86 4.46
C TRP A 116 -8.20 11.93 5.66
N LEU A 117 -9.31 11.62 6.35
CA LEU A 117 -9.30 10.69 7.50
C LEU A 117 -8.76 9.31 7.11
N ARG A 118 -9.20 8.77 5.96
CA ARG A 118 -8.73 7.49 5.42
C ARG A 118 -7.23 7.49 5.18
N ASP A 119 -6.75 8.47 4.41
CA ASP A 119 -5.37 8.54 3.96
C ASP A 119 -4.44 8.78 5.15
N SER A 120 -4.75 9.77 6.01
CA SER A 120 -3.93 10.07 7.18
C SER A 120 -3.77 8.89 8.14
N GLY A 121 -4.84 8.12 8.37
CA GLY A 121 -4.77 6.89 9.17
C GLY A 121 -3.88 5.82 8.54
N ALA A 122 -4.02 5.61 7.22
CA ALA A 122 -3.24 4.61 6.50
C ALA A 122 -1.77 5.01 6.31
N GLN A 123 -1.49 6.29 6.01
CA GLN A 123 -0.15 6.84 5.80
C GLN A 123 0.75 6.63 7.01
N VAL A 124 0.21 6.76 8.24
CA VAL A 124 1.00 6.63 9.47
C VAL A 124 0.96 5.23 10.10
N TRP A 125 0.07 4.35 9.64
CA TRP A 125 -0.12 3.01 10.18
C TRP A 125 1.17 2.18 10.30
N PRO A 126 2.06 2.13 9.28
CA PRO A 126 3.28 1.33 9.35
C PRO A 126 4.24 1.74 10.48
N TYR A 127 4.12 2.96 11.00
CA TYR A 127 4.99 3.48 12.06
C TYR A 127 4.51 3.14 13.47
N VAL A 128 3.26 2.67 13.64
CA VAL A 128 2.69 2.33 14.96
C VAL A 128 3.54 1.29 15.69
N GLN A 129 4.03 0.27 14.98
CA GLN A 129 4.93 -0.76 15.53
C GLN A 129 6.27 -0.20 16.05
N LEU A 130 6.65 1.01 15.62
CA LEU A 130 7.88 1.70 16.03
C LEU A 130 7.64 2.69 17.17
N ALA A 131 6.38 3.00 17.52
CA ALA A 131 6.03 4.00 18.52
C ALA A 131 6.61 3.70 19.92
N GLY A 132 6.79 2.42 20.27
CA GLY A 132 7.43 2.03 21.53
C GLY A 132 8.92 2.36 21.60
N LYS A 133 9.57 2.61 20.45
CA LYS A 133 11.02 2.84 20.32
C LYS A 133 11.39 4.32 20.19
N ASP A 134 10.41 5.21 19.96
CA ASP A 134 10.64 6.64 19.75
C ASP A 134 9.48 7.46 20.33
N LYS A 135 9.77 8.20 21.41
CA LYS A 135 8.77 9.05 22.11
C LYS A 135 8.23 10.16 21.22
N LYS A 136 9.05 10.75 20.34
CA LYS A 136 8.64 11.84 19.44
C LYS A 136 7.68 11.29 18.38
N LEU A 137 8.00 10.14 17.79
CA LEU A 137 7.11 9.44 16.88
C LEU A 137 5.78 9.07 17.54
N LYS A 138 5.83 8.55 18.77
CA LYS A 138 4.62 8.22 19.55
C LYS A 138 3.72 9.44 19.76
N LYS A 139 4.29 10.60 20.12
CA LYS A 139 3.52 11.84 20.26
C LYS A 139 2.90 12.29 18.94
N MET A 140 3.64 12.22 17.83
CA MET A 140 3.13 12.55 16.50
C MET A 140 1.93 11.66 16.14
N LEU A 141 2.05 10.35 16.32
CA LEU A 141 0.94 9.41 16.07
C LEU A 141 -0.28 9.71 16.95
N ALA A 142 -0.09 10.04 18.22
CA ALA A 142 -1.17 10.48 19.10
C ALA A 142 -1.82 11.78 18.59
N GLY A 143 -1.02 12.72 18.10
CA GLY A 143 -1.48 13.97 17.49
C GLY A 143 -2.33 13.75 16.24
N VAL A 144 -2.03 12.73 15.42
CA VAL A 144 -2.85 12.37 14.26
C VAL A 144 -4.23 11.91 14.72
N ILE A 145 -4.29 11.01 15.70
CA ILE A 145 -5.56 10.49 16.22
C ILE A 145 -6.38 11.62 16.85
N ILE A 146 -5.75 12.47 17.68
CA ILE A 146 -6.43 13.62 18.29
C ILE A 146 -6.97 14.57 17.23
N ARG A 147 -6.19 14.88 16.19
CA ARG A 147 -6.63 15.73 15.07
C ARG A 147 -7.80 15.10 14.32
N GLN A 148 -7.75 13.81 14.03
CA GLN A 148 -8.84 13.08 13.37
C GLN A 148 -10.15 13.13 14.16
N MET A 149 -10.09 13.08 15.49
CA MET A 149 -11.28 13.20 16.35
C MET A 149 -11.84 14.63 16.42
N LYS A 150 -11.11 15.64 15.95
CA LYS A 150 -11.56 17.04 15.84
C LYS A 150 -12.14 17.39 14.47
N CYS A 151 -11.86 16.57 13.43
CA CYS A 151 -12.33 16.75 12.05
C CYS A 151 -13.75 16.24 11.87
#